data_AF-A0A8B7NYT0-F1
#
_entry.id   AF-A0A8B7NYT0-F1
#
_cell.length_a   1.000
_cell.length_b   1.000
_cell.length_c   1.000
_cell.angle_alpha   90.00
_cell.angle_beta   90.00
_cell.angle_gamma   90.00
#
_symmetry.space_group_name_H-M   'P 1'
#
loop_
_entity.id
_entity.type
_entity.pdbx_description
1 polymer ?
#
loop_
_entity_poly.entity_id
_entity_poly.type
_entity_poly.pdbx_seq_one_letter_code
_entity_poly.pdbx_strand_id
1 'polypeptide(L)'
;MMPKNFEYGLWPASGEIDIVESRGNDNYGTLGNGFAGTTLHWGPALNLNKYNLTHAEYSPANGTFADNFHTWRLDWTPDDITFYLDDAEILKVDPGTNFWDFGGLASSGYENPWRYGTKMAPFDKEVRE
;
A
#
# COMPACT_ATOMS: atom_id res chain seq x y z
N MET A 1 -6.78 4.26 -2.28
CA MET A 1 -8.11 3.60 -2.30
C MET A 1 -8.46 3.19 -0.88
N MET A 2 -9.64 3.59 -0.41
CA MET A 2 -10.10 3.33 0.95
C MET A 2 -11.08 2.16 0.99
N PRO A 3 -11.17 1.40 2.10
CA PRO A 3 -12.19 0.38 2.27
C PRO A 3 -13.59 1.01 2.17
N LYS A 4 -14.52 0.30 1.52
CA LYS A 4 -15.93 0.70 1.45
C LYS A 4 -16.53 0.79 2.84
N ASN A 5 -16.31 -0.27 3.62
CA ASN A 5 -16.69 -0.43 5.02
C ASN A 5 -15.47 -0.71 5.89
N PHE A 6 -15.42 -0.12 7.08
CA PHE A 6 -14.33 -0.31 8.05
C PHE A 6 -14.52 -1.62 8.87
N GLU A 7 -14.60 -2.76 8.19
CA GLU A 7 -14.92 -4.08 8.76
C GLU A 7 -13.94 -4.53 9.87
N TYR A 8 -12.67 -4.11 9.78
CA TYR A 8 -11.62 -4.46 10.72
C TYR A 8 -11.31 -3.34 11.73
N GLY A 9 -12.12 -2.28 11.75
CA GLY A 9 -11.93 -1.09 12.58
C GLY A 9 -11.39 0.10 11.78
N LEU A 10 -11.15 1.21 12.48
CA LEU A 10 -10.67 2.45 11.87
C LEU A 10 -9.28 2.27 11.23
N TRP A 11 -8.89 3.22 10.39
CA TRP A 11 -7.58 3.24 9.76
C TRP A 11 -6.44 3.11 10.80
N PRO A 12 -5.39 2.32 10.52
CA PRO A 12 -5.12 1.57 9.29
C PRO A 12 -5.65 0.12 9.32
N ALA A 13 -6.46 -0.26 10.31
CA ALA A 13 -6.86 -1.66 10.51
C ALA A 13 -7.70 -2.21 9.36
N SER A 14 -8.50 -1.37 8.68
CA SER A 14 -9.23 -1.76 7.46
C SER A 14 -8.48 -1.49 6.15
N GLY A 15 -7.21 -1.11 6.22
CA GLY A 15 -6.34 -0.93 5.07
C GLY A 15 -6.53 0.39 4.31
N GLU A 16 -5.54 0.71 3.48
CA GLU A 16 -5.60 1.70 2.40
C GLU A 16 -4.57 1.31 1.31
N ILE A 17 -4.95 1.46 0.04
CA ILE A 17 -4.13 1.09 -1.12
C ILE A 17 -3.83 2.32 -1.97
N ASP A 18 -2.61 2.81 -1.95
CA ASP A 18 -2.19 3.96 -2.75
C ASP A 18 -1.45 3.49 -3.99
N ILE A 19 -2.17 3.42 -5.12
CA ILE A 19 -1.61 3.01 -6.42
C ILE A 19 -0.48 3.97 -6.83
N VAL A 20 -0.69 5.28 -6.63
CA VAL A 20 0.31 6.31 -6.84
C VAL A 20 0.14 7.44 -5.85
N GLU A 21 1.23 7.78 -5.17
CA GLU A 21 1.42 9.02 -4.42
C GLU A 21 2.47 9.84 -5.17
N SER A 22 2.11 11.01 -5.66
CA SER A 22 3.06 11.91 -6.34
C SER A 22 3.01 13.29 -5.70
N ARG A 23 4.08 14.06 -5.92
CA ARG A 23 4.21 15.44 -5.42
C ARG A 23 4.26 16.38 -6.61
N GLY A 24 3.45 17.44 -6.60
CA GLY A 24 3.34 18.36 -7.73
C GLY A 24 4.40 19.47 -7.78
N ASN A 25 5.24 19.58 -6.76
CA ASN A 25 6.20 20.68 -6.65
C ASN A 25 7.50 20.35 -7.39
N ASP A 26 7.98 21.26 -8.23
CA ASP A 26 9.29 21.10 -8.91
C ASP A 26 10.46 21.01 -7.92
N ASN A 27 10.40 21.83 -6.85
CA ASN A 27 11.45 21.90 -5.83
C ASN A 27 10.86 21.68 -4.44
N TYR A 28 10.88 20.43 -3.98
CA TYR A 28 10.56 20.04 -2.62
C TYR A 28 11.68 19.15 -2.05
N GLY A 29 12.89 19.71 -1.99
CA GLY A 29 14.09 18.96 -1.58
C GLY A 29 14.35 17.77 -2.50
N THR A 30 14.60 16.60 -1.93
CA THR A 30 14.80 15.34 -2.67
C THR A 30 13.49 14.66 -3.08
N LEU A 31 12.34 15.31 -2.91
CA LEU A 31 11.00 14.71 -3.06
C LEU A 31 10.09 15.58 -3.94
N GLY A 32 10.61 16.12 -5.05
CA GLY A 32 9.82 16.87 -6.04
C GLY A 32 8.99 15.95 -6.97
N ASN A 33 8.45 16.52 -8.05
CA ASN A 33 7.71 15.80 -9.11
C ASN A 33 8.51 14.74 -9.89
N GLY A 34 9.81 14.61 -9.62
CA GLY A 34 10.63 13.49 -10.06
C GLY A 34 10.45 12.21 -9.25
N PHE A 35 9.59 12.20 -8.22
CA PHE A 35 9.38 11.05 -7.35
C PHE A 35 7.89 10.72 -7.22
N ALA A 36 7.60 9.43 -7.26
CA ALA A 36 6.29 8.88 -6.94
C ALA A 36 6.48 7.64 -6.07
N GLY A 37 5.44 7.28 -5.34
CA GLY A 37 5.43 6.11 -4.48
C GLY A 37 4.16 5.30 -4.64
N THR A 38 4.22 4.07 -4.16
CA THR A 38 3.04 3.25 -3.95
C THR A 38 3.10 2.65 -2.56
N THR A 39 1.95 2.53 -1.91
CA THR A 39 1.90 2.16 -0.50
C THR A 39 0.66 1.33 -0.20
N LEU A 40 0.86 0.27 0.59
CA LEU A 40 -0.23 -0.33 1.35
C LEU A 40 -0.12 0.15 2.80
N HIS A 41 -1.17 0.79 3.30
CA HIS A 41 -1.29 1.13 4.72
C HIS A 41 -2.09 0.05 5.44
N TRP A 42 -1.56 -0.48 6.53
CA TRP A 42 -2.18 -1.56 7.30
C TRP A 42 -1.57 -1.65 8.70
N GLY A 43 -2.33 -2.13 9.66
CA GLY A 43 -1.89 -2.25 11.05
C GLY A 43 -3.06 -2.23 12.01
N PRO A 44 -2.99 -2.85 13.20
CA PRO A 44 -4.13 -2.90 14.11
C PRO A 44 -4.48 -1.54 14.74
N ALA A 45 -3.57 -0.57 14.68
CA ALA A 45 -3.74 0.77 15.24
C ALA A 45 -2.82 1.79 14.57
N LEU A 46 -3.11 3.09 14.78
CA LEU A 46 -2.35 4.22 14.22
C LEU A 46 -0.84 4.12 14.47
N ASN A 47 -0.44 3.80 15.71
CA ASN A 47 0.96 3.70 16.12
C ASN A 47 1.65 2.41 15.63
N LEU A 48 0.92 1.52 14.97
CA LEU A 48 1.38 0.26 14.42
C LEU A 48 1.06 0.16 12.93
N ASN A 49 0.96 1.29 12.23
CA ASN A 49 0.92 1.30 10.77
C ASN A 49 2.23 0.73 10.20
N LYS A 50 2.14 -0.37 9.45
CA LYS A 50 3.25 -1.14 8.87
C LYS A 50 3.52 -0.80 7.41
N TYR A 51 3.02 0.35 6.95
CA TYR A 51 3.18 0.81 5.57
C TYR A 51 4.63 0.76 5.05
N ASN A 52 5.62 0.96 5.93
CA ASN A 52 7.03 0.90 5.61
C ASN A 52 7.51 -0.49 5.11
N LEU A 53 6.77 -1.56 5.39
CA LEU A 53 7.05 -2.91 4.87
C LEU A 53 6.49 -3.11 3.45
N THR A 54 5.63 -2.21 3.00
CA THR A 54 4.83 -2.31 1.78
C THR A 54 4.77 -0.98 1.06
N HIS A 55 5.89 -0.24 1.08
CA HIS A 55 6.08 1.02 0.40
C HIS A 55 7.25 0.90 -0.56
N ALA A 56 7.08 1.45 -1.76
CA ALA A 56 8.16 1.63 -2.72
C ALA A 56 8.11 3.05 -3.28
N GLU A 57 9.27 3.71 -3.33
CA GLU A 57 9.46 4.98 -4.02
C GLU A 57 10.26 4.74 -5.30
N TYR A 58 9.91 5.46 -6.36
CA TYR A 58 10.50 5.33 -7.67
C TYR A 58 10.60 6.69 -8.37
N SER A 59 11.57 6.79 -9.27
CA SER A 59 11.84 7.97 -10.09
C SER A 59 12.02 7.58 -11.55
N PRO A 60 11.64 8.45 -12.50
CA PRO A 60 11.85 8.17 -13.90
C PRO A 60 13.34 8.27 -14.24
N ALA A 61 13.79 7.53 -15.26
CA ALA A 61 15.18 7.57 -15.69
C ALA A 61 15.60 8.96 -16.24
N ASN A 62 14.67 9.71 -16.80
CA ASN A 62 14.87 11.06 -17.32
C ASN A 62 13.64 11.92 -17.00
N GLY A 63 13.87 13.21 -16.74
CA GLY A 63 12.78 14.18 -16.56
C GLY A 63 11.98 13.95 -15.28
N THR A 64 10.67 14.19 -15.35
CA THR A 64 9.72 14.07 -14.25
C THR A 64 8.47 13.28 -14.66
N PHE A 65 7.68 12.82 -13.70
CA PHE A 65 6.38 12.20 -13.99
C PHE A 65 5.33 13.19 -14.54
N ALA A 66 5.63 14.48 -14.56
CA ALA A 66 4.78 15.51 -15.15
C ALA A 66 5.05 15.73 -16.65
N ASP A 67 6.13 15.15 -17.20
CA ASP A 67 6.54 15.40 -18.58
C ASP A 67 5.65 14.65 -19.60
N ASN A 68 5.12 13.49 -19.22
CA ASN A 68 4.29 12.63 -20.07
C ASN A 68 3.22 11.89 -19.26
N PHE A 69 2.24 11.31 -19.94
CA PHE A 69 1.34 10.33 -19.32
C PHE A 69 2.09 9.03 -19.07
N HIS A 70 1.84 8.42 -17.91
CA HIS A 70 2.30 7.09 -17.55
C HIS A 70 1.11 6.20 -17.19
N THR A 71 1.32 4.90 -17.10
CA THR A 71 0.30 3.95 -16.64
C THR A 71 0.69 3.36 -15.30
N TRP A 72 -0.13 3.62 -14.28
CA TRP A 72 -0.01 3.01 -12.96
C TRP A 72 -1.07 1.92 -12.84
N ARG A 73 -0.62 0.70 -12.55
CA ARG A 73 -1.49 -0.48 -12.50
C ARG A 73 -1.31 -1.23 -11.20
N LEU A 74 -2.42 -1.78 -10.73
CA LEU A 74 -2.50 -2.68 -9.60
C LEU A 74 -3.08 -4.01 -10.08
N ASP A 75 -2.38 -5.11 -9.84
CA ASP A 75 -2.96 -6.44 -9.89
C ASP A 75 -3.24 -6.89 -8.46
N TRP A 76 -4.52 -7.08 -8.12
CA TRP A 76 -4.96 -7.48 -6.78
C TRP A 76 -5.64 -8.84 -6.84
N THR A 77 -5.07 -9.81 -6.14
CA THR A 77 -5.53 -11.21 -6.14
C THR A 77 -5.77 -11.70 -4.71
N PRO A 78 -6.36 -12.89 -4.52
CA PRO A 78 -6.46 -13.52 -3.21
C PRO A 78 -5.12 -13.87 -2.55
N ASP A 79 -4.01 -13.83 -3.30
CA ASP A 79 -2.70 -14.31 -2.84
C ASP A 79 -1.66 -13.20 -2.68
N ASP A 80 -1.74 -12.14 -3.50
CA ASP A 80 -0.81 -11.02 -3.47
C ASP A 80 -1.40 -9.76 -4.13
N ILE A 81 -0.74 -8.63 -3.85
CA ILE A 81 -0.95 -7.35 -4.53
C ILE A 81 0.35 -6.95 -5.22
N THR A 82 0.30 -6.69 -6.52
CA THR A 82 1.47 -6.28 -7.31
C THR A 82 1.21 -4.93 -8.00
N PHE A 83 2.14 -4.00 -7.82
CA PHE A 83 2.11 -2.66 -8.40
C PHE A 83 3.03 -2.55 -9.60
N TYR A 84 2.60 -1.83 -10.63
CA TYR A 84 3.35 -1.60 -11.86
C TYR A 84 3.34 -0.14 -12.27
N LEU A 85 4.45 0.28 -12.90
CA LEU A 85 4.60 1.54 -13.61
C LEU A 85 5.06 1.22 -15.04
N ASP A 86 4.29 1.64 -16.04
CA ASP A 86 4.59 1.40 -17.47
C ASP A 86 4.96 -0.07 -17.76
N ASP A 87 4.14 -0.98 -17.26
CA ASP A 87 4.30 -2.45 -17.31
C ASP A 87 5.50 -3.04 -16.54
N ALA A 88 6.37 -2.22 -15.94
CA ALA A 88 7.43 -2.67 -15.05
C ALA A 88 6.88 -2.91 -13.64
N GLU A 89 7.12 -4.10 -13.09
CA GLU A 89 6.81 -4.43 -11.70
C GLU A 89 7.66 -3.56 -10.76
N ILE A 90 7.00 -2.90 -9.81
CA ILE A 90 7.63 -2.02 -8.82
C ILE A 90 7.67 -2.66 -7.45
N LEU A 91 6.55 -3.26 -7.03
CA LEU A 91 6.39 -3.84 -5.71
C LEU A 91 5.40 -4.99 -5.76
N LYS A 92 5.82 -6.17 -5.31
CA LYS A 92 4.95 -7.31 -5.03
C LYS A 92 4.85 -7.51 -3.53
N VAL A 93 3.62 -7.52 -3.01
CA VAL A 93 3.32 -7.77 -1.60
C VAL A 93 2.60 -9.11 -1.48
N ASP A 94 3.35 -10.13 -1.08
CA ASP A 94 2.85 -11.41 -0.61
C ASP A 94 3.19 -11.54 0.89
N PRO A 95 2.20 -11.56 1.80
CA PRO A 95 2.47 -11.66 3.24
C PRO A 95 2.94 -13.06 3.69
N GLY A 96 3.02 -14.04 2.77
CA GLY A 96 3.34 -15.43 3.05
C GLY A 96 2.14 -16.16 3.67
N THR A 97 1.88 -15.94 4.96
CA THR A 97 0.73 -16.53 5.67
C THR A 97 -0.44 -15.59 5.78
N ASN A 98 -0.23 -14.40 6.35
CA ASN A 98 -1.20 -13.32 6.52
C ASN A 98 -0.48 -12.04 6.98
N PHE A 99 -1.14 -10.89 6.90
CA PHE A 99 -0.55 -9.61 7.30
C PHE A 99 -0.21 -9.52 8.80
N TRP A 100 -0.90 -10.25 9.68
CA TRP A 100 -0.59 -10.24 11.11
C TRP A 100 0.81 -10.78 11.40
N ASP A 101 1.14 -11.92 10.79
CA ASP A 101 2.45 -12.55 10.90
C ASP A 101 3.51 -11.76 10.14
N PHE A 102 3.18 -11.30 8.92
CA PHE A 102 4.07 -10.46 8.09
C PHE A 102 4.53 -9.20 8.84
N GLY A 103 3.64 -8.60 9.64
CA GLY A 103 3.95 -7.41 10.45
C GLY A 103 4.66 -7.68 11.76
N GLY A 104 4.84 -8.96 12.15
CA GLY A 104 5.38 -9.38 13.44
C GLY A 104 4.52 -8.90 14.61
N LEU A 105 3.19 -8.95 14.49
CA LEU A 105 2.27 -8.27 15.40
C LEU A 105 1.84 -9.10 16.62
N ALA A 106 2.25 -10.36 16.72
CA ALA A 106 1.85 -11.26 17.81
C ALA A 106 2.19 -10.72 19.22
N SER A 107 3.29 -9.98 19.37
CA SER A 107 3.72 -9.37 20.63
C SER A 107 3.35 -7.88 20.76
N SER A 108 2.47 -7.37 19.89
CA SER A 108 2.09 -5.95 19.86
C SER A 108 1.21 -5.51 21.03
N GLY A 109 0.58 -6.46 21.73
CA GLY A 109 -0.42 -6.19 22.77
C GLY A 109 -1.82 -5.89 22.24
N TYR A 110 -2.03 -5.90 20.92
CA TYR A 110 -3.34 -5.76 20.29
C TYR A 110 -3.96 -7.13 20.00
N GLU A 111 -5.29 -7.20 20.02
CA GLU A 111 -5.99 -8.34 19.42
C GLU A 111 -5.84 -8.30 17.90
N ASN A 112 -5.67 -9.47 17.27
CA ASN A 112 -5.64 -9.56 15.80
C ASN A 112 -7.03 -9.23 15.22
N PRO A 113 -7.18 -8.11 14.50
CA PRO A 113 -8.46 -7.74 13.87
C PRO A 113 -8.78 -8.61 12.65
N TRP A 114 -7.76 -9.20 12.03
CA TRP A 114 -7.84 -9.96 10.78
C TRP A 114 -8.01 -11.47 11.00
N ARG A 115 -8.18 -11.93 12.24
CA ARG A 115 -8.23 -13.37 12.62
C ARG A 115 -9.29 -14.21 11.90
N TYR A 116 -10.32 -13.57 11.34
CA TYR A 116 -11.39 -14.21 10.56
C TYR A 116 -11.39 -13.80 9.08
N GLY A 117 -10.39 -13.01 8.67
CA GLY A 117 -10.18 -12.62 7.28
C GLY A 117 -9.42 -13.69 6.49
N THR A 118 -9.19 -13.40 5.23
CA THR A 118 -8.34 -14.22 4.35
C THR A 118 -6.85 -13.90 4.56
N LYS A 119 -5.97 -14.60 3.83
CA LYS A 119 -4.53 -14.29 3.71
C LYS A 119 -4.28 -12.80 3.50
N MET A 120 -5.11 -12.15 2.69
CA MET A 120 -4.91 -10.76 2.26
C MET A 120 -5.63 -9.73 3.13
N ALA A 121 -6.30 -10.11 4.23
CA ALA A 121 -6.86 -9.13 5.15
C ALA A 121 -5.75 -8.18 5.67
N PRO A 122 -5.93 -6.84 5.63
CA PRO A 122 -7.21 -6.14 5.47
C PRO A 122 -7.70 -5.90 4.02
N PHE A 123 -6.87 -6.19 3.02
CA PHE A 123 -7.16 -6.05 1.59
C PHE A 123 -7.97 -7.23 1.04
N ASP A 124 -9.00 -7.65 1.76
CA ASP A 124 -9.90 -8.73 1.38
C ASP A 124 -11.38 -8.34 1.48
N LYS A 125 -11.63 -7.02 1.47
CA LYS A 125 -12.94 -6.39 1.50
C LYS A 125 -13.04 -5.39 0.36
N GLU A 126 -14.27 -5.09 -0.03
CA GLU A 126 -14.57 -4.12 -1.10
C GLU A 126 -14.02 -2.73 -0.75
N VAL A 127 -13.42 -2.05 -1.73
CA VAL A 127 -12.91 -0.68 -1.62
C VAL A 127 -13.87 0.31 -2.29
N ARG A 128 -13.69 1.61 -2.01
CA ARG A 128 -14.39 2.68 -2.73
C ARG A 128 -13.68 2.98 -4.03
N GLU A 129 -14.45 3.01 -5.10
CA GLU A 129 -14.07 3.56 -6.41
C GLU A 129 -14.23 5.09 -6.43
#